data_AF-A0A9E0X956-F1
#
_entry.id   AF-A0A9E0X956-F1
#
_cell.length_a   1.000
_cell.length_b   1.000
_cell.length_c   1.000
_cell.angle_alpha   90.00
_cell.angle_beta   90.00
_cell.angle_gamma   90.00
#
_symmetry.space_group_name_H-M   'P 1'
#
loop_
_entity.id
_entity.type
_entity.pdbx_description
1 polymer ?
#
loop_
_entity_poly.entity_id
_entity_poly.type
_entity_poly.pdbx_seq_one_letter_code
_entity_poly.pdbx_strand_id
1 'polypeptide(L)'
;MPAAIHPINPDTSAMELMVASWFAAGHEVLWIPIVEVGDGKAAIAQACAEADALGKPYLLESIAELARLPNGVKGWLFPAHLDDTVVVAMRVGGDVIFGALRHPVTGEAISYRTDTESAIPGIRSAV
;
A
#
# COMPACT_ATOMS: atom_id res chain seq x y z
N MET A 1 -19.99 -3.63 3.86
CA MET A 1 -20.00 -2.45 2.97
C MET A 1 -18.62 -2.42 2.39
N PRO A 2 -18.43 -2.67 1.08
CA PRO A 2 -17.11 -2.66 0.50
C PRO A 2 -16.53 -1.26 0.66
N ALA A 3 -15.26 -1.17 1.07
CA ALA A 3 -14.57 0.09 1.21
C ALA A 3 -14.70 0.87 -0.11
N ALA A 4 -15.36 2.03 -0.06
CA ALA A 4 -15.53 2.87 -1.23
C ALA A 4 -14.14 3.26 -1.76
N ILE A 5 -13.87 2.94 -3.03
CA ILE A 5 -12.64 3.33 -3.70
C ILE A 5 -12.72 4.84 -3.92
N HIS A 6 -12.13 5.59 -3.00
CA HIS A 6 -11.97 7.02 -3.14
C HIS A 6 -10.82 7.33 -4.10
N PRO A 7 -10.93 8.38 -4.92
CA PRO A 7 -9.79 8.94 -5.62
C PRO A 7 -8.66 9.18 -4.62
N ILE A 8 -7.45 8.75 -4.98
CA ILE A 8 -6.25 9.00 -4.22
C ILE A 8 -6.02 10.53 -4.30
N ASN A 9 -6.36 11.25 -3.22
CA ASN A 9 -6.61 12.70 -3.05
C ASN A 9 -5.49 13.68 -3.56
N PRO A 10 -5.71 15.02 -3.55
CA PRO A 10 -4.85 16.06 -4.18
C PRO A 10 -3.46 16.28 -3.54
N ASP A 11 -3.04 15.45 -2.60
CA ASP A 11 -1.72 15.53 -1.93
C ASP A 11 -0.60 14.87 -2.75
N THR A 12 -0.89 14.45 -3.98
CA THR A 12 0.01 13.73 -4.88
C THR A 12 1.36 14.43 -5.00
N SER A 13 1.42 15.76 -5.16
CA SER A 13 2.69 16.47 -5.38
C SER A 13 3.65 16.41 -4.18
N ALA A 14 3.14 16.42 -2.94
CA ALA A 14 4.00 16.31 -1.76
C ALA A 14 4.52 14.87 -1.60
N MET A 15 3.67 13.88 -1.87
CA MET A 15 4.07 12.47 -1.81
C MET A 15 4.98 12.06 -2.97
N GLU A 16 4.75 12.57 -4.18
CA GLU A 16 5.65 12.42 -5.32
C GLU A 16 7.04 12.93 -4.98
N LEU A 17 7.13 14.13 -4.39
CA LEU A 17 8.41 14.70 -3.99
C LEU A 17 9.09 13.87 -2.89
N MET A 18 8.31 13.38 -1.93
CA MET A 18 8.80 12.49 -0.87
C MET A 18 9.37 11.19 -1.46
N VAL A 19 8.62 10.53 -2.34
CA VAL A 19 9.06 9.29 -3.00
C VAL A 19 10.30 9.55 -3.86
N ALA A 20 10.31 10.63 -4.65
CA ALA A 20 11.47 11.01 -5.44
C ALA A 20 12.70 11.26 -4.57
N SER A 21 12.53 11.87 -3.38
CA SER A 21 13.61 12.12 -2.44
C SER A 21 14.22 10.82 -1.89
N TRP A 22 13.42 9.76 -1.71
CA TRP A 22 13.93 8.46 -1.25
C TRP A 22 14.90 7.86 -2.25
N PHE A 23 14.51 7.85 -3.53
CA PHE A 23 15.38 7.37 -4.61
C PHE A 23 16.61 8.27 -4.80
N ALA A 24 16.45 9.59 -4.73
CA ALA A 24 17.57 10.53 -4.83
C ALA A 24 18.59 10.37 -3.69
N ALA A 25 18.13 9.97 -2.50
CA ALA A 25 18.99 9.63 -1.36
C ALA A 25 19.62 8.23 -1.46
N GLY A 26 19.34 7.47 -2.52
CA GLY A 26 19.86 6.11 -2.72
C GLY A 26 19.26 5.08 -1.77
N HIS A 27 18.05 5.33 -1.24
CA HIS A 27 17.36 4.33 -0.43
C HIS A 27 16.80 3.21 -1.30
N GLU A 28 16.95 1.97 -0.85
CA GLU A 28 16.18 0.84 -1.36
C GLU A 28 14.72 1.03 -0.97
N VAL A 29 13.81 1.07 -1.93
CA VAL A 29 12.38 1.29 -1.68
C VAL A 29 11.63 -0.02 -1.84
N LEU A 30 10.94 -0.45 -0.79
CA LEU A 30 10.12 -1.66 -0.81
C LEU A 30 8.71 -1.35 -1.32
N TRP A 31 8.21 -2.20 -2.21
CA TRP A 31 6.81 -2.23 -2.59
C TRP A 31 6.13 -3.50 -2.08
N ILE A 32 4.98 -3.34 -1.42
CA ILE A 32 4.17 -4.43 -0.85
C ILE A 32 2.75 -4.35 -1.41
N PRO A 33 2.24 -5.37 -2.13
CA PRO A 33 0.88 -5.35 -2.64
C PRO A 33 -0.14 -5.28 -1.50
N ILE A 34 -1.20 -4.49 -1.69
CA ILE A 34 -2.35 -4.44 -0.80
C ILE A 34 -3.44 -5.30 -1.39
N VAL A 35 -3.86 -6.32 -0.66
CA VAL A 35 -5.00 -7.17 -1.02
C VAL A 35 -6.20 -6.80 -0.16
N GLU A 36 -7.26 -6.34 -0.80
CA GLU A 36 -8.50 -5.96 -0.14
C GLU A 36 -9.38 -7.19 0.08
N VAL A 37 -9.78 -7.43 1.33
CA VAL A 37 -10.72 -8.50 1.64
C VAL A 37 -12.14 -7.98 1.42
N GLY A 38 -12.84 -8.55 0.44
CA GLY A 38 -14.23 -8.20 0.16
C GLY A 38 -15.23 -8.65 1.23
N ASP A 39 -16.50 -8.34 0.98
CA ASP A 39 -17.60 -8.82 1.82
C ASP A 39 -18.09 -10.19 1.32
N GLY A 40 -17.95 -11.26 2.11
CA GLY A 40 -18.54 -12.56 1.77
C GLY A 40 -17.88 -13.76 2.43
N LYS A 41 -18.58 -14.91 2.40
CA LYS A 41 -18.10 -16.17 3.01
C LYS A 41 -16.80 -16.70 2.38
N ALA A 42 -16.55 -16.38 1.12
CA ALA A 42 -15.35 -16.79 0.40
C ALA A 42 -14.30 -15.67 0.28
N ALA A 43 -14.55 -14.48 0.84
CA ALA A 43 -13.71 -13.31 0.60
C ALA A 43 -12.27 -13.49 1.10
N ILE A 44 -12.09 -14.15 2.24
CA ILE A 44 -10.75 -14.44 2.79
C ILE A 44 -9.99 -15.39 1.86
N ALA A 45 -10.63 -16.47 1.39
CA ALA A 45 -9.99 -17.44 0.50
C ALA A 45 -9.61 -16.80 -0.85
N GLN A 46 -10.47 -15.92 -1.38
CA GLN A 46 -10.21 -15.16 -2.58
C GLN A 46 -9.02 -14.20 -2.41
N ALA A 47 -8.98 -13.45 -1.30
CA ALA A 47 -7.87 -12.57 -0.96
C ALA A 47 -6.55 -13.35 -0.80
N CYS A 48 -6.56 -14.52 -0.17
CA CYS A 48 -5.36 -15.36 -0.08
C CYS A 48 -4.86 -15.79 -1.47
N ALA A 49 -5.76 -16.23 -2.36
CA ALA A 49 -5.38 -16.61 -3.72
C ALA A 49 -4.83 -15.42 -4.53
N GLU A 50 -5.38 -14.22 -4.34
CA GLU A 50 -4.87 -12.99 -4.95
C GLU A 50 -3.49 -12.61 -4.40
N ALA A 51 -3.28 -12.71 -3.08
CA ALA A 51 -1.98 -12.48 -2.46
C ALA A 51 -0.91 -13.44 -3.03
N ASP A 52 -1.26 -14.72 -3.17
CA ASP A 52 -0.37 -15.73 -3.75
C ASP A 52 -0.04 -15.42 -5.22
N ALA A 53 -1.01 -14.90 -5.98
CA ALA A 53 -0.83 -14.54 -7.40
C ALA A 53 0.00 -13.27 -7.60
N LEU A 54 -0.17 -12.25 -6.74
CA LEU A 54 0.61 -11.00 -6.78
C LEU A 54 2.06 -11.22 -6.35
N GLY A 55 2.31 -12.27 -5.56
CA GLY A 55 3.63 -12.67 -5.14
C GLY A 55 4.16 -11.85 -3.96
N LYS A 56 5.48 -11.95 -3.76
CA LYS A 56 6.14 -11.38 -2.58
C LYS A 56 6.44 -9.89 -2.77
N PRO A 57 6.58 -9.13 -1.67
CA PRO A 57 7.21 -7.81 -1.69
C PRO A 57 8.52 -7.80 -2.47
N TYR A 58 8.79 -6.70 -3.18
CA TYR A 58 10.03 -6.54 -3.93
C TYR A 58 10.59 -5.13 -3.83
N LEU A 59 11.92 -5.05 -3.93
CA LEU A 59 12.66 -3.79 -3.90
C LEU A 59 12.66 -3.12 -5.26
N LEU A 60 12.52 -1.80 -5.25
CA LEU A 60 12.68 -0.89 -6.37
C LEU A 60 14.01 -0.16 -6.16
N GLU A 61 14.95 -0.33 -7.08
CA GLU A 61 16.28 0.29 -6.98
C GLU A 61 16.28 1.71 -7.56
N SER A 62 15.29 2.02 -8.41
CA SER A 62 15.13 3.34 -9.02
C SER A 62 13.67 3.75 -9.19
N ILE A 63 13.43 5.06 -9.28
CA ILE A 63 12.09 5.61 -9.53
C ILE A 63 11.47 5.11 -10.84
N ALA A 64 12.30 4.81 -11.85
CA ALA A 64 11.85 4.29 -13.14
C ALA A 64 11.17 2.92 -13.02
N GLU A 65 11.53 2.12 -12.02
CA GLU A 65 10.90 0.83 -11.78
C GLU A 65 9.47 0.94 -11.25
N LEU A 66 8.99 2.12 -10.88
CA LEU A 66 7.56 2.28 -10.60
C LEU A 66 6.68 2.00 -11.84
N ALA A 67 7.25 2.07 -13.05
CA ALA A 67 6.54 1.70 -14.27
C ALA A 67 6.24 0.19 -14.38
N ARG A 68 6.99 -0.67 -13.67
CA ARG A 68 6.75 -2.13 -13.66
C ARG A 68 5.73 -2.58 -12.62
N LEU A 69 5.18 -1.66 -11.80
CA LEU A 69 4.12 -2.00 -10.86
C LEU A 69 2.95 -2.65 -11.61
N PRO A 70 2.29 -3.66 -11.01
CA PRO A 70 1.11 -4.27 -11.60
C PRO A 70 0.02 -3.23 -11.81
N ASN A 71 -0.59 -3.22 -13.00
CA ASN A 71 -1.61 -2.24 -13.35
C ASN A 71 -2.88 -2.45 -12.50
N GLY A 72 -3.36 -1.38 -11.86
CA GLY A 72 -4.55 -1.37 -11.01
C GLY A 72 -4.35 -1.94 -9.61
N VAL A 73 -3.13 -2.34 -9.24
CA VAL A 73 -2.84 -2.89 -7.91
C VAL A 73 -2.26 -1.81 -7.02
N LYS A 74 -2.92 -1.55 -5.88
CA LYS A 74 -2.40 -0.68 -4.82
C LYS A 74 -1.28 -1.41 -4.08
N GLY A 75 -0.25 -0.68 -3.68
CA GLY A 75 0.75 -1.22 -2.78
C GLY A 75 1.39 -0.16 -1.90
N TRP A 76 1.79 -0.57 -0.70
CA TRP A 76 2.58 0.25 0.20
C TRP A 76 3.95 0.52 -0.40
N LEU A 77 4.47 1.73 -0.19
CA LEU A 77 5.77 2.15 -0.68
C LEU A 77 6.55 2.87 0.42
N PHE A 78 7.76 2.40 0.72
CA PHE A 78 8.63 3.03 1.72
C PHE A 78 10.08 2.57 1.63
N PRO A 79 11.04 3.38 2.10
CA PRO A 79 12.42 2.93 2.27
C PRO A 79 12.49 1.67 3.14
N ALA A 80 13.22 0.65 2.71
CA ALA A 80 13.29 -0.66 3.36
C ALA A 80 13.89 -0.63 4.77
N HIS A 81 14.53 0.48 5.16
CA HIS A 81 15.07 0.69 6.50
C HIS A 81 14.07 1.36 7.46
N LEU A 82 12.89 1.77 6.98
CA LEU A 82 11.81 2.27 7.81
C LEU A 82 10.84 1.14 8.16
N ASP A 83 10.18 1.25 9.30
CA ASP A 83 9.22 0.25 9.77
C ASP A 83 7.76 0.57 9.40
N ASP A 84 7.48 1.79 8.94
CA ASP A 84 6.10 2.25 8.69
C ASP A 84 6.01 3.26 7.55
N THR A 85 4.83 3.36 6.96
CA THR A 85 4.51 4.31 5.90
C THR A 85 3.01 4.55 5.79
N VAL A 86 2.65 5.73 5.31
CA VAL A 86 1.29 6.05 4.85
C VAL A 86 1.20 6.10 3.33
N VAL A 87 2.32 5.93 2.62
CA VAL A 87 2.40 6.11 1.17
C VAL A 87 1.96 4.83 0.47
N VAL A 88 0.98 4.99 -0.41
CA VAL A 88 0.49 3.98 -1.34
C VAL A 88 0.75 4.45 -2.76
N ALA A 89 1.24 3.55 -3.58
CA ALA A 89 1.41 3.73 -5.01
C ALA A 89 0.49 2.77 -5.77
N MET A 90 -0.08 3.24 -6.88
CA MET A 90 -0.83 2.41 -7.80
C MET A 90 -0.54 2.86 -9.22
N ARG A 91 -0.24 1.92 -10.11
CA ARG A 91 -0.13 2.21 -11.53
C ARG A 91 -1.50 2.15 -12.18
N VAL A 92 -1.88 3.19 -12.91
CA VAL A 92 -3.12 3.24 -13.69
C VAL A 92 -2.76 3.59 -15.13
N GLY A 93 -2.79 2.59 -16.00
CA GLY A 93 -2.33 2.73 -17.37
C GLY A 93 -0.81 2.90 -17.44
N GLY A 94 -0.35 4.03 -17.97
CA GLY A 94 1.07 4.37 -18.08
C GLY A 94 1.62 5.13 -16.86
N ASP A 95 0.73 5.66 -16.02
CA ASP A 95 1.08 6.59 -14.95
C ASP A 95 1.03 5.92 -13.58
N VAL A 96 1.81 6.46 -12.64
CA VAL A 96 1.85 6.02 -11.26
C VAL A 96 1.25 7.12 -10.41
N ILE A 97 0.23 6.76 -9.62
CA ILE A 97 -0.46 7.68 -8.72
C ILE A 97 -0.03 7.34 -7.29
N PHE A 98 0.26 8.38 -6.51
CA PHE A 98 0.61 8.27 -5.09
C PHE A 98 -0.45 8.90 -4.20
N GLY A 99 -0.63 8.33 -3.02
CA GLY A 99 -1.40 8.95 -1.94
C GLY A 99 -1.38 8.10 -0.67
N ALA A 100 -2.42 8.26 0.16
CA ALA A 100 -2.60 7.49 1.38
C ALA A 100 -3.98 6.85 1.42
N LEU A 101 -4.07 5.68 2.05
CA LEU A 101 -5.34 5.12 2.46
C LEU A 101 -5.90 5.92 3.64
N ARG A 102 -7.22 6.09 3.67
CA ARG A 102 -7.91 6.81 4.75
C ARG A 102 -8.99 5.94 5.35
N HIS A 103 -9.07 5.95 6.67
CA HIS A 103 -10.11 5.25 7.39
C HIS A 103 -11.49 5.85 7.02
N PRO A 104 -12.47 5.05 6.58
CA PRO A 104 -13.70 5.56 5.99
C PRO A 104 -14.60 6.32 6.98
N VAL A 105 -14.41 6.13 8.28
CA VAL A 105 -15.21 6.80 9.32
C VAL A 105 -14.51 8.03 9.89
N THR A 106 -13.19 7.96 10.12
CA THR A 106 -12.43 9.03 10.79
C THR A 106 -11.71 9.94 9.80
N GLY A 107 -11.49 9.50 8.57
CA GLY A 107 -10.70 10.21 7.56
C GLY A 107 -9.19 10.23 7.83
N GLU A 108 -8.74 9.62 8.93
CA GLU A 108 -7.34 9.52 9.31
C GLU A 108 -6.56 8.64 8.32
N ALA A 109 -5.29 8.97 8.11
CA ALA A 109 -4.42 8.18 7.25
C ALA A 109 -4.12 6.84 7.91
N ILE A 110 -4.28 5.77 7.14
CA ILE A 110 -3.93 4.40 7.54
C ILE A 110 -2.45 4.21 7.23
N SER A 111 -1.70 3.67 8.19
CA SER A 111 -0.30 3.29 7.99
C SER A 111 -0.13 1.78 7.87
N TYR A 112 0.93 1.37 7.16
CA TYR A 112 1.28 -0.02 6.94
C TYR A 112 1.37 -0.81 8.26
N ARG A 113 2.03 -0.28 9.29
CA ARG A 113 2.23 -1.01 10.54
C ARG A 113 0.97 -1.01 11.44
N THR A 114 0.27 0.12 11.51
CA THR A 114 -0.79 0.32 12.52
C THR A 114 -2.03 -0.54 12.27
N ASP A 115 -2.41 -0.78 11.01
CA ASP A 115 -3.64 -1.52 10.70
C ASP A 115 -3.40 -2.95 10.17
N THR A 116 -2.18 -3.32 9.76
CA THR A 116 -1.88 -4.73 9.45
C THR A 116 -1.77 -5.58 10.73
N GLU A 117 -1.42 -4.96 11.87
CA GLU A 117 -1.40 -5.62 13.19
C GLU A 117 -2.74 -5.46 13.96
N SER A 118 -3.44 -4.33 13.82
CA SER A 118 -4.69 -4.07 14.56
C SER A 118 -5.95 -4.71 13.93
N ALA A 119 -5.91 -5.10 12.66
CA ALA A 119 -7.07 -5.71 11.97
C ALA A 119 -7.32 -7.19 12.35
N ILE A 120 -6.61 -7.76 13.33
CA ILE A 120 -7.00 -9.02 13.97
C ILE A 120 -7.78 -8.70 15.26
N PRO A 121 -9.13 -8.65 15.24
CA PRO A 121 -9.90 -8.69 16.46
C PRO A 121 -9.72 -10.06 17.12
N GLY A 122 -8.71 -10.19 17.98
CA GLY A 122 -8.44 -11.46 18.66
C GLY A 122 -7.13 -11.62 19.43
N ILE A 123 -6.12 -10.76 19.26
CA ILE A 123 -4.84 -10.95 19.99
C ILE A 123 -4.63 -9.84 21.01
N ARG A 124 -5.36 -9.95 22.13
CA ARG A 124 -4.77 -9.61 23.43
C ARG A 124 -4.01 -10.85 23.92
N SER A 125 -2.72 -10.92 23.65
CA SER A 125 -1.77 -11.62 24.53
C SER A 125 -0.94 -10.50 25.17
N ALA A 126 -1.11 -10.13 26.44
CA ALA A 126 -0.79 -10.97 27.60
C ALA A 126 0.52 -11.75 27.39
N VAL A 127 1.65 -11.02 27.43
CA VAL A 127 2.82 -11.35 28.27
C VAL A 127 3.40 -10.03 28.77
#